data_AF-A0A923XJ03-F1
#
_entry.id   AF-A0A923XJ03-F1
#
_cell.length_a   1.000
_cell.length_b   1.000
_cell.length_c   1.000
_cell.angle_alpha   90.00
_cell.angle_beta   90.00
_cell.angle_gamma   90.00
#
_symmetry.space_group_name_H-M   'P 1'
#
loop_
_entity.id
_entity.type
_entity.pdbx_description
1 polymer ?
#
loop_
_entity_poly.entity_id
_entity_poly.type
_entity_poly.pdbx_seq_one_letter_code
_entity_poly.pdbx_strand_id
1 'polypeptide(L)'
;MVTRTKTAGSDNTSSASAPEFSKTVKESAQQIWLAGLGAFAKAQQEGSKVFDTLVKEGVSIQRKTQSAAGEKLSEATSRMANMATEISSKASGQWDKLETIFEDRVSRALKNLGVPTAKDIDVLSARIDELNRNIAKIGAGPVAAKRTAARTTVQAPAKRKSTRKSA
;
A
#
# COMPACT_ATOMS: atom_id res chain seq x y z
N MET A 1 -106.87 41.51 5.00
CA MET A 1 -107.50 41.14 6.28
C MET A 1 -106.53 40.20 7.00
N VAL A 2 -105.95 40.62 8.14
CA VAL A 2 -106.19 40.05 9.51
C VAL A 2 -105.45 38.70 9.64
N THR A 3 -104.45 38.47 10.51
CA THR A 3 -104.16 39.03 11.84
C THR A 3 -102.71 38.72 12.27
N ARG A 4 -102.16 39.63 13.07
CA ARG A 4 -100.96 39.47 13.91
C ARG A 4 -101.42 38.94 15.28
N THR A 5 -100.75 37.93 15.85
CA THR A 5 -100.71 37.72 17.31
C THR A 5 -99.28 37.40 17.75
N LYS A 6 -98.95 37.96 18.92
CA LYS A 6 -97.66 38.18 19.54
C LYS A 6 -97.63 37.42 20.86
N THR A 7 -96.52 36.76 21.19
CA THR A 7 -95.93 36.53 22.54
C THR A 7 -94.71 35.62 22.36
N ALA A 8 -93.44 36.02 22.52
CA ALA A 8 -92.69 36.58 23.67
C ALA A 8 -92.42 35.57 24.81
N GLY A 9 -91.13 35.34 25.08
CA GLY A 9 -90.54 34.58 26.21
C GLY A 9 -89.36 33.70 25.74
N SER A 10 -88.18 34.26 25.45
CA SER A 10 -87.03 34.53 26.37
C SER A 10 -86.60 33.34 27.24
N ASP A 11 -85.45 32.79 26.85
CA ASP A 11 -84.32 32.29 27.66
C ASP A 11 -84.60 31.47 28.92
N ASN A 12 -84.38 30.15 28.82
CA ASN A 12 -83.52 29.44 29.78
C ASN A 12 -83.17 28.03 29.27
N THR A 13 -81.98 27.82 28.69
CA THR A 13 -81.45 26.45 28.46
C THR A 13 -79.94 26.41 28.64
N SER A 14 -79.47 27.07 29.70
CA SER A 14 -78.06 27.08 30.09
C SER A 14 -77.93 26.35 31.42
N SER A 15 -78.00 25.01 31.42
CA SER A 15 -77.49 24.14 32.52
C SER A 15 -77.76 22.64 32.38
N ALA A 16 -78.67 22.19 31.51
CA ALA A 16 -78.98 20.76 31.38
C ALA A 16 -78.14 19.99 30.34
N SER A 17 -77.39 20.69 29.47
CA SER A 17 -76.71 20.13 28.29
C SER A 17 -75.19 19.95 28.41
N ALA A 18 -74.57 20.55 29.43
CA ALA A 18 -73.12 20.41 29.70
C ALA A 18 -72.66 18.97 30.05
N PRO A 19 -73.37 18.19 30.89
CA PRO A 19 -72.92 16.84 31.24
C PRO A 19 -73.03 15.84 30.08
N GLU A 20 -74.04 15.98 29.21
CA GLU A 20 -74.22 15.11 28.04
C GLU A 20 -73.23 15.47 26.91
N PHE A 21 -72.92 16.76 26.72
CA PHE A 21 -71.88 17.18 25.78
C PHE A 21 -70.50 16.68 26.20
N SER A 22 -70.15 16.80 27.49
CA SER A 22 -68.85 16.34 28.01
C SER A 22 -68.68 14.81 27.88
N LYS A 23 -69.76 14.03 28.09
CA LYS A 23 -69.76 12.58 27.83
C LYS A 23 -69.53 12.25 26.36
N THR A 24 -70.19 12.98 25.45
CA THR A 24 -70.08 12.75 24.00
C THR A 24 -68.68 13.08 23.48
N VAL A 25 -68.07 14.16 23.99
CA VAL A 25 -66.69 14.54 23.66
C VAL A 25 -65.69 13.52 24.20
N LYS A 26 -65.89 13.00 25.43
CA LYS A 26 -65.02 11.95 25.99
C LYS A 26 -65.13 10.64 25.20
N GLU A 27 -66.33 10.23 24.82
CA GLU A 27 -66.58 9.06 23.98
C GLU A 27 -65.95 9.21 22.60
N SER A 28 -66.10 10.37 21.96
CA SER A 28 -65.47 10.68 20.66
C SER A 28 -63.94 10.71 20.76
N ALA A 29 -63.40 11.33 21.81
CA ALA A 29 -61.95 11.36 22.04
C ALA A 29 -61.40 9.95 22.28
N GLN A 30 -62.14 9.10 23.00
CA GLN A 30 -61.77 7.71 23.22
C GLN A 30 -61.84 6.88 21.94
N GLN A 31 -62.83 7.11 21.08
CA GLN A 31 -62.91 6.48 19.77
C GLN A 31 -61.79 6.95 18.83
N ILE A 32 -61.47 8.24 18.82
CA ILE A 32 -60.34 8.79 18.05
C ILE A 32 -59.02 8.20 18.55
N TRP A 33 -58.85 8.05 19.86
CA TRP A 33 -57.65 7.45 20.44
C TRP A 33 -57.52 5.96 20.09
N LEU A 34 -58.62 5.20 20.19
CA LEU A 34 -58.67 3.78 19.81
C LEU A 34 -58.44 3.60 18.31
N ALA A 35 -59.00 4.47 17.48
CA ALA A 35 -58.76 4.49 16.04
C ALA A 35 -57.29 4.86 15.73
N GLY A 36 -56.70 5.79 16.49
CA GLY A 36 -55.29 6.12 16.40
C GLY A 36 -54.38 4.93 16.72
N LEU A 37 -54.65 4.21 17.80
CA LEU A 37 -53.93 2.97 18.15
C LEU A 37 -54.14 1.86 17.11
N GLY A 38 -55.35 1.71 16.59
CA GLY A 38 -55.68 0.71 15.57
C GLY A 38 -54.98 1.00 14.23
N ALA A 39 -54.95 2.27 13.80
CA ALA A 39 -54.25 2.69 12.61
C ALA A 39 -52.72 2.55 12.76
N PHE A 40 -52.17 2.87 13.93
CA PHE A 40 -50.76 2.65 14.23
C PHE A 40 -50.39 1.16 14.22
N ALA A 41 -51.21 0.30 14.85
CA ALA A 41 -51.00 -1.14 14.81
C ALA A 41 -51.05 -1.71 13.38
N LYS A 42 -51.97 -1.20 12.54
CA LYS A 42 -52.06 -1.57 11.13
C LYS A 42 -50.85 -1.08 10.33
N ALA A 43 -50.39 0.15 10.57
CA ALA A 43 -49.17 0.69 9.97
C ALA A 43 -47.91 -0.07 10.42
N GLN A 44 -47.85 -0.59 11.66
CA GLN A 44 -46.74 -1.42 12.12
C GLN A 44 -46.74 -2.79 11.41
N GLN A 45 -47.90 -3.41 11.23
CA GLN A 45 -48.03 -4.68 10.50
C GLN A 45 -47.72 -4.53 9.00
N GLU A 46 -48.22 -3.47 8.36
CA GLU A 46 -47.98 -3.22 6.93
C GLU A 46 -46.58 -2.65 6.70
N GLY A 47 -46.08 -1.82 7.62
CA GLY A 47 -44.74 -1.25 7.60
C GLY A 47 -43.65 -2.31 7.69
N SER A 48 -43.85 -3.37 8.47
CA SER A 48 -42.89 -4.49 8.53
C SER A 48 -42.77 -5.21 7.17
N LYS A 49 -43.87 -5.40 6.44
CA LYS A 49 -43.86 -6.01 5.10
C LYS A 49 -43.18 -5.13 4.05
N VAL A 50 -43.42 -3.82 4.11
CA VAL A 50 -42.75 -2.86 3.23
C VAL A 50 -41.26 -2.81 3.55
N PHE A 51 -40.88 -2.84 4.83
CA PHE A 51 -39.50 -2.94 5.27
C PHE A 51 -38.82 -4.22 4.74
N ASP A 52 -39.44 -5.38 4.92
CA ASP A 52 -38.90 -6.65 4.41
C ASP A 52 -38.72 -6.63 2.89
N THR A 53 -39.66 -5.99 2.17
CA THR A 53 -39.57 -5.80 0.72
C THR A 53 -38.38 -4.91 0.35
N LEU A 54 -38.22 -3.77 1.03
CA LEU A 54 -37.10 -2.85 0.84
C LEU A 54 -35.76 -3.50 1.17
N VAL A 55 -35.70 -4.32 2.23
CA VAL A 55 -34.48 -5.07 2.58
C VAL A 55 -34.16 -6.10 1.50
N LYS A 56 -35.16 -6.85 1.02
CA LYS A 56 -34.96 -7.84 -0.06
C LYS A 56 -34.51 -7.17 -1.36
N GLU A 57 -35.07 -6.02 -1.68
CA GLU A 57 -34.69 -5.22 -2.85
C GLU A 57 -33.28 -4.62 -2.68
N GLY A 58 -32.95 -4.10 -1.49
CA GLY A 58 -31.62 -3.62 -1.13
C GLY A 58 -30.54 -4.69 -1.21
N VAL A 59 -30.80 -5.90 -0.68
CA VAL A 59 -29.90 -7.05 -0.80
C VAL A 59 -29.74 -7.46 -2.28
N SER A 60 -30.82 -7.42 -3.06
CA SER A 60 -30.77 -7.72 -4.50
C SER A 60 -29.96 -6.68 -5.28
N ILE A 61 -30.09 -5.39 -4.95
CA ILE A 61 -29.32 -4.29 -5.52
C ILE A 61 -27.85 -4.35 -5.10
N GLN A 62 -27.57 -4.71 -3.86
CA GLN A 62 -26.20 -4.91 -3.38
C GLN A 62 -25.54 -6.08 -4.10
N ARG A 63 -26.24 -7.21 -4.27
CA ARG A 63 -25.73 -8.35 -5.04
C ARG A 63 -25.49 -7.99 -6.50
N LYS A 64 -26.45 -7.33 -7.16
CA LYS A 64 -26.29 -6.86 -8.55
C LYS A 64 -25.11 -5.89 -8.69
N THR A 65 -24.97 -4.95 -7.76
CA THR A 65 -23.85 -4.00 -7.72
C THR A 65 -22.53 -4.72 -7.45
N GLN A 66 -22.48 -5.67 -6.53
CA GLN A 66 -21.28 -6.44 -6.22
C GLN A 66 -20.85 -7.31 -7.40
N SER A 67 -21.79 -7.96 -8.09
CA SER A 67 -21.49 -8.74 -9.30
C SER A 67 -21.01 -7.85 -10.44
N ALA A 68 -21.71 -6.76 -10.74
CA ALA A 68 -21.32 -5.82 -11.79
C ALA A 68 -20.00 -5.12 -11.48
N ALA A 69 -19.79 -4.68 -10.24
CA ALA A 69 -18.53 -4.08 -9.80
C ALA A 69 -17.40 -5.12 -9.77
N GLY A 70 -17.68 -6.37 -9.36
CA GLY A 70 -16.70 -7.45 -9.35
C GLY A 70 -16.21 -7.82 -10.74
N GLU A 71 -17.12 -7.96 -11.71
CA GLU A 71 -16.76 -8.21 -13.10
C GLU A 71 -16.02 -7.02 -13.72
N LYS A 72 -16.48 -5.79 -13.48
CA LYS A 72 -15.84 -4.58 -14.01
C LYS A 72 -14.47 -4.32 -13.37
N LEU A 73 -14.33 -4.60 -12.07
CA LEU A 73 -13.06 -4.50 -11.37
C LEU A 73 -12.10 -5.58 -11.84
N SER A 74 -12.55 -6.83 -11.98
CA SER A 74 -11.70 -7.90 -12.51
C SER A 74 -11.25 -7.59 -13.93
N GLU A 75 -12.14 -7.10 -14.80
CA GLU A 75 -11.83 -6.71 -16.17
C GLU A 75 -10.86 -5.52 -16.22
N ALA A 76 -11.06 -4.51 -15.37
CA ALA A 76 -10.17 -3.35 -15.24
C ALA A 76 -8.80 -3.73 -14.65
N THR A 77 -8.76 -4.58 -13.63
CA THR A 77 -7.54 -5.11 -13.03
C THR A 77 -6.78 -5.96 -14.03
N SER A 78 -7.44 -6.82 -14.81
CA SER A 78 -6.79 -7.58 -15.88
C SER A 78 -6.24 -6.66 -16.97
N ARG A 79 -6.99 -5.64 -17.41
CA ARG A 79 -6.49 -4.63 -18.36
C ARG A 79 -5.31 -3.85 -17.81
N MET A 80 -5.37 -3.47 -16.53
CA MET A 80 -4.29 -2.77 -15.85
C MET A 80 -3.05 -3.65 -15.68
N ALA A 81 -3.22 -4.92 -15.34
CA ALA A 81 -2.10 -5.87 -15.24
C ALA A 81 -1.44 -6.09 -16.61
N ASN A 82 -2.22 -6.20 -17.68
CA ASN A 82 -1.70 -6.32 -19.04
C ASN A 82 -0.97 -5.03 -19.47
N MET A 83 -1.57 -3.87 -19.23
CA MET A 83 -0.92 -2.56 -19.47
C MET A 83 0.36 -2.39 -18.65
N ALA A 84 0.36 -2.78 -17.39
CA ALA A 84 1.53 -2.71 -16.52
C ALA A 84 2.63 -3.65 -17.01
N THR A 85 2.27 -4.85 -17.50
CA THR A 85 3.24 -5.79 -18.09
C THR A 85 3.82 -5.26 -19.40
N GLU A 86 2.99 -4.64 -20.26
CA GLU A 86 3.46 -3.97 -21.48
C GLU A 86 4.33 -2.75 -21.21
N ILE A 87 3.93 -1.91 -20.25
CA ILE A 87 4.74 -0.75 -19.83
C ILE A 87 6.03 -1.24 -19.20
N SER A 88 5.99 -2.24 -18.32
CA SER A 88 7.20 -2.78 -17.70
C SER A 88 8.15 -3.31 -18.76
N SER A 89 7.67 -4.11 -19.71
CA SER A 89 8.51 -4.68 -20.77
C SER A 89 9.05 -3.62 -21.75
N LYS A 90 8.25 -2.61 -22.12
CA LYS A 90 8.72 -1.48 -22.95
C LYS A 90 9.62 -0.50 -22.19
N ALA A 91 9.40 -0.35 -20.89
CA ALA A 91 10.14 0.56 -20.04
C ALA A 91 11.39 -0.07 -19.42
N SER A 92 11.59 -1.39 -19.43
CA SER A 92 12.83 -2.03 -18.94
C SER A 92 14.08 -1.34 -19.50
N GLY A 93 14.12 -1.03 -20.79
CA GLY A 93 15.24 -0.30 -21.38
C GLY A 93 15.34 1.19 -21.00
N GLN A 94 14.28 1.79 -20.44
CA GLN A 94 14.34 3.11 -19.80
C GLN A 94 14.70 3.00 -18.31
N TRP A 95 14.36 1.89 -17.64
CA TRP A 95 14.78 1.58 -16.28
C TRP A 95 16.30 1.44 -16.19
N ASP A 96 16.96 0.83 -17.17
CA ASP A 96 18.44 0.76 -17.21
C ASP A 96 19.09 2.17 -17.25
N LYS A 97 18.47 3.12 -17.96
CA LYS A 97 18.93 4.52 -17.98
C LYS A 97 18.66 5.23 -16.66
N LEU A 98 17.52 4.92 -16.02
CA LEU A 98 17.21 5.43 -14.69
C LEU A 98 18.12 4.83 -13.62
N GLU A 99 18.53 3.58 -13.75
CA GLU A 99 19.54 2.93 -12.90
C GLU A 99 20.88 3.65 -13.03
N THR A 100 21.29 3.98 -14.26
CA THR A 100 22.51 4.78 -14.49
C THR A 100 22.42 6.17 -13.84
N ILE A 101 21.28 6.87 -13.98
CA ILE A 101 21.07 8.20 -13.39
C ILE A 101 20.95 8.11 -11.87
N PHE A 102 20.32 7.07 -11.35
CA PHE A 102 20.19 6.81 -9.92
C PHE A 102 21.55 6.50 -9.31
N GLU A 103 22.36 5.62 -9.91
CA GLU A 103 23.73 5.33 -9.52
C GLU A 103 24.57 6.61 -9.49
N ASP A 104 24.45 7.47 -10.51
CA ASP A 104 25.13 8.76 -10.55
C ASP A 104 24.67 9.70 -9.42
N ARG A 105 23.36 9.73 -9.11
CA ARG A 105 22.81 10.55 -8.03
C ARG A 105 23.18 10.02 -6.65
N VAL A 106 23.14 8.71 -6.45
CA VAL A 106 23.56 8.02 -5.22
C VAL A 106 25.07 8.20 -5.04
N SER A 107 25.86 7.99 -6.07
CA SER A 107 27.31 8.23 -6.05
C SER A 107 27.64 9.67 -5.69
N ARG A 108 26.93 10.67 -6.24
CA ARG A 108 27.12 12.08 -5.87
C ARG A 108 26.72 12.37 -4.43
N ALA A 109 25.62 11.77 -3.94
CA ALA A 109 25.19 11.92 -2.56
C ALA A 109 26.21 11.30 -1.59
N LEU A 110 26.72 10.10 -1.88
CA LEU A 110 27.75 9.41 -1.10
C LEU A 110 29.06 10.20 -1.06
N LYS A 111 29.50 10.74 -2.22
CA LYS A 111 30.68 11.60 -2.30
C LYS A 111 30.54 12.87 -1.44
N ASN A 112 29.38 13.51 -1.46
CA ASN A 112 29.10 14.66 -0.59
C ASN A 112 29.06 14.29 0.89
N LEU A 113 28.73 13.04 1.23
CA LEU A 113 28.73 12.52 2.59
C LEU A 113 30.12 12.00 3.03
N GLY A 114 31.14 12.10 2.18
CA GLY A 114 32.51 11.68 2.47
C GLY A 114 32.74 10.17 2.37
N VAL A 115 31.81 9.42 1.78
CA VAL A 115 31.95 7.97 1.55
C VAL A 115 32.62 7.75 0.19
N PRO A 116 33.84 7.17 0.15
CA PRO A 116 34.53 6.85 -1.10
C PRO A 116 33.73 5.84 -1.94
N THR A 117 33.64 6.06 -3.25
CA THR A 117 32.90 5.15 -4.15
C THR A 117 33.80 4.03 -4.67
N ALA A 118 33.22 2.92 -5.14
CA ALA A 118 33.98 1.77 -5.66
C ALA A 118 34.99 2.16 -6.75
N LYS A 119 34.61 3.06 -7.66
CA LYS A 119 35.50 3.58 -8.71
C LYS A 119 36.73 4.31 -8.15
N ASP A 120 36.56 5.01 -7.03
CA ASP A 120 37.66 5.74 -6.40
C ASP A 120 38.67 4.75 -5.76
N ILE A 121 38.18 3.63 -5.23
CA ILE A 121 39.00 2.53 -4.69
C ILE A 121 39.80 1.83 -5.81
N ASP A 122 39.20 1.62 -6.98
CA ASP A 122 39.88 1.02 -8.13
C ASP A 122 41.02 1.90 -8.65
N VAL A 123 40.77 3.20 -8.81
CA VAL A 123 41.79 4.17 -9.22
C VAL A 123 42.93 4.24 -8.21
N LEU A 124 42.61 4.17 -6.91
CA LEU A 124 43.63 4.15 -5.86
C LEU A 124 44.47 2.87 -5.91
N SER A 125 43.83 1.71 -6.11
CA SER A 125 44.52 0.42 -6.22
C SER A 125 45.49 0.40 -7.40
N ALA A 126 45.07 0.90 -8.56
CA ALA A 126 45.93 1.03 -9.73
C ALA A 126 47.14 1.95 -9.48
N ARG A 127 46.93 3.07 -8.77
CA ARG A 127 48.03 3.96 -8.34
C ARG A 127 48.99 3.29 -7.35
N ILE A 128 48.48 2.48 -6.43
CA ILE A 128 49.30 1.71 -5.49
C ILE A 128 50.16 0.69 -6.24
N ASP A 129 49.59 0.00 -7.23
CA ASP A 129 50.34 -0.97 -8.05
C ASP A 129 51.44 -0.31 -8.87
N GLU A 130 51.17 0.86 -9.46
CA GLU A 130 52.17 1.65 -10.17
C GLU A 130 53.27 2.14 -9.23
N LEU A 131 52.90 2.64 -8.04
CA LEU A 131 53.85 3.08 -7.04
C LEU A 131 54.71 1.91 -6.53
N ASN A 132 54.12 0.74 -6.29
CA ASN A 132 54.83 -0.47 -5.94
C ASN A 132 55.82 -0.90 -7.02
N ARG A 133 55.45 -0.78 -8.30
CA ARG A 133 56.39 -1.02 -9.41
C ARG A 133 57.54 -0.02 -9.43
N ASN A 134 57.27 1.25 -9.15
CA ASN A 134 58.31 2.28 -9.09
C ASN A 134 59.24 2.11 -7.88
N ILE A 135 58.69 1.73 -6.72
CA ILE A 135 59.48 1.38 -5.53
C ILE A 135 60.29 0.11 -5.77
N ALA A 136 59.76 -0.91 -6.43
CA ALA A 136 60.52 -2.10 -6.79
C ALA A 136 61.69 -1.76 -7.74
N LYS A 137 61.49 -0.83 -8.68
CA LYS A 137 62.55 -0.33 -9.57
C LYS A 137 63.63 0.48 -8.82
N ILE A 138 63.26 1.24 -7.78
CA ILE A 138 64.19 2.05 -6.99
C ILE A 138 64.88 1.21 -5.89
N GLY A 139 64.17 0.26 -5.29
CA GLY A 139 64.67 -0.69 -4.29
C GLY A 139 65.55 -1.78 -4.89
N ALA A 140 65.44 -2.05 -6.19
CA ALA A 140 66.42 -2.81 -6.96
C ALA A 140 67.64 -1.93 -7.33
N GLY A 141 68.29 -1.34 -6.33
CA GLY A 141 69.65 -0.81 -6.46
C GLY A 141 70.65 -1.97 -6.64
N PRO A 142 71.74 -1.80 -7.42
CA PRO A 142 72.54 -2.91 -7.91
C PRO A 142 73.43 -3.46 -6.79
N VAL A 143 73.15 -4.68 -6.33
CA VAL A 143 74.20 -5.51 -5.71
C VAL A 143 75.13 -5.98 -6.82
N ALA A 144 76.14 -5.16 -7.09
CA ALA A 144 77.26 -5.49 -7.95
C ALA A 144 78.06 -6.66 -7.34
N ALA A 145 78.25 -7.73 -8.10
CA ALA A 145 79.35 -8.66 -7.90
C ALA A 145 79.73 -9.37 -9.21
N LYS A 146 80.20 -8.59 -10.20
CA LYS A 146 81.17 -9.10 -11.16
C LYS A 146 82.55 -8.81 -10.61
N ARG A 147 83.20 -9.81 -9.99
CA ARG A 147 84.64 -9.80 -9.77
C ARG A 147 85.25 -11.01 -10.46
N THR A 148 85.94 -10.71 -11.55
CA THR A 148 86.76 -11.61 -12.36
C THR A 148 87.90 -12.22 -11.55
N ALA A 149 88.32 -13.39 -12.01
CA ALA A 149 89.28 -14.33 -11.43
C ALA A 149 90.67 -13.75 -11.10
N ALA A 150 91.27 -14.26 -10.01
CA ALA A 150 92.72 -14.37 -9.82
C ALA A 150 93.08 -15.44 -8.74
N ARG A 151 93.37 -16.64 -9.25
CA ARG A 151 94.34 -17.68 -8.81
C ARG A 151 94.99 -17.58 -7.41
N THR A 152 94.87 -18.64 -6.60
CA THR A 152 96.01 -19.24 -5.88
C THR A 152 95.74 -20.70 -5.51
N THR A 153 96.70 -21.54 -5.87
CA THR A 153 96.80 -22.99 -5.65
C THR A 153 97.34 -23.32 -4.27
N VAL A 154 96.73 -24.25 -3.52
CA VAL A 154 97.46 -25.21 -2.66
C VAL A 154 96.67 -26.53 -2.49
N GLN A 155 97.42 -27.63 -2.62
CA GLN A 155 97.15 -29.06 -2.42
C GLN A 155 96.38 -29.44 -1.13
N ALA A 156 95.37 -30.34 -1.17
CA ALA A 156 95.38 -31.82 -0.97
C ALA A 156 95.16 -32.27 0.51
N PRO A 157 94.77 -33.52 0.85
CA PRO A 157 94.53 -34.71 0.01
C PRO A 157 93.25 -35.56 0.31
N ALA A 158 92.93 -36.42 -0.68
CA ALA A 158 92.46 -37.82 -0.62
C ALA A 158 91.62 -38.38 0.57
N LYS A 159 90.45 -38.94 0.23
CA LYS A 159 90.00 -40.30 0.64
C LYS A 159 88.99 -40.82 -0.39
N ARG A 160 89.46 -41.67 -1.30
CA ARG A 160 89.33 -43.15 -1.31
C ARG A 160 88.08 -43.64 -2.06
N LYS A 161 88.35 -44.11 -3.27
CA LYS A 161 87.57 -45.02 -4.11
C LYS A 161 87.36 -46.35 -3.37
N SER A 162 86.15 -46.90 -3.40
CA SER A 162 85.95 -48.34 -3.32
C SER A 162 84.91 -48.74 -4.35
N THR A 163 85.40 -49.34 -5.43
CA THR A 163 84.64 -50.25 -6.28
C THR A 163 84.83 -51.66 -5.74
N ARG A 164 83.78 -52.47 -5.88
CA ARG A 164 83.76 -53.95 -6.02
C ARG A 164 83.11 -54.68 -4.83
N LYS A 165 81.98 -55.36 -5.09
CA LYS A 165 81.96 -56.82 -5.33
C LYS A 165 80.56 -57.29 -5.71
N SER A 166 80.48 -58.00 -6.84
CA SER A 166 79.39 -58.94 -7.17
C SER A 166 79.64 -60.25 -6.42
N ALA A 167 78.59 -60.76 -5.77
CA ALA A 167 78.25 -62.17 -5.59
C ALA A 167 76.81 -62.20 -5.07
#